data_AF-A0A1I5RDM8-F1
#
_entry.id   AF-A0A1I5RDM8-F1
#
_cell.length_a   1.000
_cell.length_b   1.000
_cell.length_c   1.000
_cell.angle_alpha   90.00
_cell.angle_beta   90.00
_cell.angle_gamma   90.00
#
_symmetry.space_group_name_H-M   'P 1'
#
loop_
_entity.id
_entity.type
_entity.pdbx_description
1 polymer ?
#
loop_
_entity_poly.entity_id
_entity_poly.type
_entity_poly.pdbx_seq_one_letter_code
_entity_poly.pdbx_strand_id
1 'polypeptide(L)'
;MNALGSQRTPFIFIIDYGMNHPEVFTFEELEKKNIFFKINDTTNYSSEANQYLHDTSLKKFPISFEAYHQAFGTVKHHLQRGDSFLINLTQPTPVETEMSLLEIFERSQAKYKLYFQDQFVLFSPETFVGIQNGIISSHPMKGTISANIPNAEEEILKNKKELAEHTTIVDLIRNDISMVAEKVWVERFRYIDRITTNDGDLLQVSSEICGILPKNYHHQLGTLLFRMLPAGSITGAPKPQTIEIIREAEGYNRGFYTGVFGIFDGENLDSSVMIRFIEKTKDGLIFKSGGGITVFSDEQSEYQEMIDKVYLSF
;
A
#
# COMPACT_ATOMS: atom_id res chain seq x y z
N MET A 1 -19.22 -4.79 -7.81
CA MET A 1 -19.20 -4.31 -6.41
C MET A 1 -20.56 -3.83 -5.92
N ASN A 2 -21.14 -2.72 -6.39
CA ASN A 2 -22.41 -2.19 -5.86
C ASN A 2 -23.57 -3.20 -5.86
N ALA A 3 -23.72 -3.99 -6.92
CA ALA A 3 -24.74 -5.04 -7.00
C ALA A 3 -24.57 -6.10 -5.90
N LEU A 4 -23.36 -6.64 -5.74
CA LEU A 4 -23.02 -7.63 -4.70
C LEU A 4 -23.12 -7.04 -3.29
N GLY A 5 -22.65 -5.80 -3.09
CA GLY A 5 -22.76 -5.08 -1.82
C GLY A 5 -24.22 -4.87 -1.41
N SER A 6 -25.09 -4.51 -2.35
CA SER A 6 -26.54 -4.38 -2.10
C SER A 6 -27.17 -5.72 -1.66
N GLN A 7 -26.66 -6.83 -2.19
CA GLN A 7 -27.12 -8.18 -1.89
C GLN A 7 -26.43 -8.79 -0.67
N ARG A 8 -25.49 -8.07 -0.03
CA ARG A 8 -24.67 -8.58 1.08
C ARG A 8 -23.87 -9.84 0.70
N THR A 9 -23.58 -10.02 -0.59
CA THR A 9 -22.81 -11.18 -1.07
C THR A 9 -21.33 -10.96 -0.78
N PRO A 10 -20.63 -11.89 -0.12
CA PRO A 10 -19.20 -11.78 0.09
C PRO A 10 -18.41 -11.80 -1.22
N PHE A 11 -17.40 -10.92 -1.34
CA PHE A 11 -16.52 -10.86 -2.50
C PHE A 11 -15.16 -10.28 -2.14
N ILE A 12 -14.17 -10.57 -2.98
CA ILE A 12 -12.92 -9.80 -3.02
C ILE A 12 -12.93 -8.86 -4.22
N PHE A 13 -12.17 -7.77 -4.12
CA PHE A 13 -11.96 -6.83 -5.21
C PHE A 13 -10.48 -6.52 -5.36
N ILE A 14 -10.06 -6.25 -6.60
CA ILE A 14 -8.69 -5.88 -6.96
C ILE A 14 -8.81 -4.76 -7.98
N ILE A 15 -8.30 -3.57 -7.67
CA ILE A 15 -8.44 -2.38 -8.50
C ILE A 15 -7.04 -1.82 -8.76
N ASP A 16 -6.66 -1.71 -10.03
CA ASP A 16 -5.38 -1.14 -10.44
C ASP A 16 -5.30 0.37 -10.16
N TYR A 17 -4.08 0.90 -10.14
CA TYR A 17 -3.82 2.32 -9.83
C TYR A 17 -4.62 3.29 -10.71
N GLY A 18 -4.77 2.96 -11.99
CA GLY A 18 -5.51 3.77 -12.96
C GLY A 18 -7.01 3.51 -13.01
N MET A 19 -7.53 2.55 -12.21
CA MET A 19 -8.93 2.10 -12.23
C MET A 19 -9.41 1.59 -13.60
N ASN A 20 -8.50 1.09 -14.44
CA ASN A 20 -8.81 0.62 -15.80
C ASN A 20 -9.21 -0.86 -15.84
N HIS A 21 -8.77 -1.64 -14.85
CA HIS A 21 -8.94 -3.10 -14.78
C HIS A 21 -9.46 -3.53 -13.41
N PRO A 22 -10.65 -3.08 -12.98
CA PRO A 22 -11.22 -3.52 -11.72
C PRO A 22 -11.75 -4.95 -11.83
N GLU A 23 -11.27 -5.82 -10.96
CA GLU A 23 -11.65 -7.22 -10.86
C GLU A 23 -12.44 -7.47 -9.57
N VAL A 24 -13.46 -8.31 -9.65
CA VAL A 24 -14.34 -8.65 -8.52
C VAL A 24 -14.70 -10.13 -8.60
N PHE A 25 -14.49 -10.86 -7.50
CA PHE A 25 -14.76 -12.30 -7.45
C PHE A 25 -15.51 -12.66 -6.18
N THR A 26 -16.54 -13.49 -6.31
CA THR A 26 -17.14 -14.20 -5.18
C THR A 26 -16.19 -15.30 -4.70
N PHE A 27 -16.38 -15.80 -3.47
CA PHE A 27 -15.46 -16.79 -2.90
C PHE A 27 -15.45 -18.13 -3.68
N GLU A 28 -16.57 -18.49 -4.29
CA GLU A 28 -16.71 -19.71 -5.11
C GLU A 28 -15.91 -19.65 -6.43
N GLU A 29 -15.52 -18.45 -6.86
CA GLU A 29 -14.77 -18.23 -8.10
C GLU A 29 -13.26 -18.29 -7.88
N LEU A 30 -12.77 -18.04 -6.65
CA LEU A 30 -11.35 -17.80 -6.38
C LEU A 30 -10.45 -18.97 -6.73
N GLU A 31 -10.80 -20.17 -6.26
CA GLU A 31 -10.00 -21.37 -6.50
C GLU A 31 -9.93 -21.69 -7.99
N LYS A 32 -11.08 -21.62 -8.69
CA LYS A 32 -11.16 -21.84 -10.15
C LYS A 32 -10.38 -20.82 -10.96
N LYS A 33 -10.14 -19.63 -10.38
CA LYS A 33 -9.40 -18.54 -11.00
C LYS A 33 -7.94 -18.49 -10.56
N ASN A 34 -7.46 -19.43 -9.75
CA ASN A 34 -6.09 -19.42 -9.23
C ASN A 34 -5.74 -18.09 -8.51
N ILE A 35 -6.64 -17.68 -7.61
CA ILE A 35 -6.48 -16.46 -6.79
C ILE A 35 -6.42 -16.88 -5.32
N PHE A 36 -5.33 -16.53 -4.64
CA PHE A 36 -5.14 -16.80 -3.22
C PHE A 36 -4.90 -15.51 -2.46
N PHE A 37 -5.48 -15.37 -1.27
CA PHE A 37 -5.34 -14.16 -0.47
C PHE A 37 -5.19 -14.48 1.02
N LYS A 38 -4.62 -13.51 1.74
CA LYS A 38 -4.69 -13.39 3.20
C LYS A 38 -5.06 -11.94 3.53
N ILE A 39 -6.08 -11.74 4.35
CA ILE A 39 -6.45 -10.44 4.93
C ILE A 39 -6.66 -10.66 6.42
N ASN A 40 -5.71 -10.22 7.24
CA ASN A 40 -5.59 -10.57 8.66
C ASN A 40 -5.61 -12.10 8.84
N ASP A 41 -6.61 -12.60 9.55
CA ASP A 41 -6.83 -14.01 9.85
C ASP A 41 -7.69 -14.72 8.79
N THR A 42 -8.23 -13.99 7.82
CA THR A 42 -9.04 -14.56 6.73
C THR A 42 -8.16 -14.98 5.55
N THR A 43 -8.31 -16.21 5.09
CA THR A 43 -7.53 -16.79 3.99
C THR A 43 -8.35 -17.82 3.21
N ASN A 44 -8.00 -18.07 1.94
CA ASN A 44 -8.56 -19.14 1.11
C ASN A 44 -7.53 -20.18 0.64
N TYR A 45 -6.32 -20.20 1.23
CA TYR A 45 -5.30 -21.19 0.94
C TYR A 45 -4.82 -21.89 2.22
N SER A 46 -4.35 -23.12 2.06
CA SER A 46 -3.55 -23.84 3.06
C SER A 46 -2.08 -23.69 2.70
N SER A 47 -1.28 -23.14 3.62
CA SER A 47 0.15 -22.96 3.38
C SER A 47 0.90 -24.29 3.45
N GLU A 48 1.70 -24.60 2.44
CA GLU A 48 2.67 -25.69 2.44
C GLU A 48 4.10 -25.14 2.53
N ALA A 49 4.29 -23.96 3.12
CA ALA A 49 5.57 -23.24 3.14
C ALA A 49 6.78 -24.05 3.62
N ASN A 50 6.56 -25.04 4.51
CA ASN A 50 7.61 -25.92 5.02
C ASN A 50 8.15 -26.94 3.99
N GLN A 51 7.49 -27.09 2.85
CA GLN A 51 7.91 -28.00 1.77
C GLN A 51 8.92 -27.36 0.82
N TYR A 52 9.05 -26.03 0.82
CA TYR A 52 9.98 -25.35 -0.08
C TYR A 52 11.41 -25.46 0.42
N LEU A 53 12.29 -25.89 -0.48
CA LEU A 53 13.74 -26.03 -0.24
C LEU A 53 14.57 -24.99 -0.98
N HIS A 54 13.95 -24.14 -1.81
CA HIS A 54 14.67 -23.12 -2.58
C HIS A 54 15.28 -22.06 -1.67
N ASP A 55 16.45 -21.57 -2.09
CA ASP A 55 17.15 -20.47 -1.45
C ASP A 55 16.25 -19.21 -1.44
N THR A 56 16.29 -18.46 -0.34
CA THR A 56 15.51 -17.23 -0.17
C THR A 56 16.14 -16.03 -0.85
N SER A 57 17.25 -16.22 -1.57
CA SER A 57 17.95 -15.11 -2.23
C SER A 57 17.09 -14.43 -3.30
N LEU A 58 17.21 -13.11 -3.29
CA LEU A 58 16.60 -12.21 -4.26
C LEU A 58 17.71 -11.30 -4.77
N LYS A 59 18.14 -11.51 -6.02
CA LYS A 59 19.07 -10.58 -6.68
C LYS A 59 18.26 -9.42 -7.22
N LYS A 60 18.73 -8.19 -6.98
CA LYS A 60 18.08 -6.94 -7.39
C LYS A 60 18.95 -6.17 -8.37
N PHE A 61 18.35 -5.66 -9.44
CA PHE A 61 19.01 -4.88 -10.48
C PHE A 61 18.36 -3.50 -10.60
N PRO A 62 18.56 -2.61 -9.61
CA PRO A 62 17.92 -1.30 -9.58
C PRO A 62 18.37 -0.44 -10.77
N ILE A 63 17.53 0.54 -11.14
CA ILE A 63 17.91 1.56 -12.12
C ILE A 63 19.16 2.30 -11.67
N SER A 64 19.90 2.91 -12.60
CA SER A 64 21.06 3.71 -12.21
C SER A 64 20.63 4.94 -11.40
N PHE A 65 21.52 5.40 -10.53
CA PHE A 65 21.32 6.65 -9.79
C PHE A 65 21.08 7.84 -10.74
N GLU A 66 21.76 7.87 -11.90
CA GLU A 66 21.56 8.91 -12.92
C GLU A 66 20.13 8.91 -13.50
N ALA A 67 19.55 7.73 -13.76
CA ALA A 67 18.16 7.63 -14.21
C ALA A 67 17.19 8.07 -13.11
N TYR A 68 17.45 7.66 -11.86
CA TYR A 68 16.66 8.10 -10.71
C TYR A 68 16.74 9.63 -10.53
N HIS A 69 17.92 10.23 -10.71
CA HIS A 69 18.15 11.66 -10.60
C HIS A 69 17.26 12.48 -11.52
N GLN A 70 17.07 12.03 -12.77
CA GLN A 70 16.19 12.71 -13.72
C GLN A 70 14.73 12.69 -13.26
N ALA A 71 14.24 11.54 -12.80
CA ALA A 71 12.88 11.38 -12.28
C ALA A 71 12.68 12.21 -10.99
N PHE A 72 13.64 12.14 -10.07
CA PHE A 72 13.64 12.90 -8.82
C PHE A 72 13.69 14.40 -9.08
N GLY A 73 14.51 14.87 -10.03
CA GLY A 73 14.61 16.27 -10.42
C GLY A 73 13.29 16.82 -10.95
N THR A 74 12.57 16.04 -11.76
CA THR A 74 11.22 16.39 -12.24
C THR A 74 10.25 16.58 -11.07
N VAL A 75 10.19 15.59 -10.16
CA VAL A 75 9.37 15.66 -8.94
C VAL A 75 9.74 16.87 -8.08
N LYS A 76 11.04 17.10 -7.86
CA LYS A 76 11.54 18.21 -7.03
C LYS A 76 11.17 19.56 -7.60
N HIS A 77 11.26 19.73 -8.92
CA HIS A 77 10.87 20.95 -9.61
C HIS A 77 9.39 21.30 -9.36
N HIS A 78 8.49 20.33 -9.50
CA HIS A 78 7.06 20.52 -9.24
C HIS A 78 6.75 20.83 -7.77
N LEU A 79 7.42 20.13 -6.84
CA LEU A 79 7.29 20.39 -5.40
C LEU A 79 7.74 21.82 -5.04
N GLN A 80 8.83 22.31 -5.62
CA GLN A 80 9.33 23.67 -5.39
C GLN A 80 8.41 24.75 -5.95
N ARG A 81 7.69 24.45 -7.04
CA ARG A 81 6.67 25.33 -7.61
C ARG A 81 5.36 25.33 -6.83
N GLY A 82 5.18 24.38 -5.91
CA GLY A 82 3.93 24.21 -5.15
C GLY A 82 2.84 23.48 -5.93
N ASP A 83 3.19 22.75 -6.99
CA ASP A 83 2.21 21.98 -7.77
C ASP A 83 1.69 20.77 -6.97
N SER A 84 2.47 20.27 -6.01
CA SER A 84 2.13 19.22 -5.06
C SER A 84 2.88 19.44 -3.73
N PHE A 85 2.39 18.89 -2.62
CA PHE A 85 3.09 18.94 -1.32
C PHE A 85 3.91 17.67 -1.05
N LEU A 86 3.46 16.55 -1.60
CA LEU A 86 4.08 15.23 -1.53
C LEU A 86 3.82 14.52 -2.85
N ILE A 87 4.81 13.78 -3.36
CA ILE A 87 4.66 12.93 -4.54
C ILE A 87 5.35 11.61 -4.24
N ASN A 88 4.63 10.49 -4.35
CA ASN A 88 5.26 9.18 -4.21
C ASN A 88 5.95 8.80 -5.53
N LEU A 89 7.27 8.84 -5.57
CA LEU A 89 8.07 8.47 -6.74
C LEU A 89 8.45 7.00 -6.63
N THR A 90 8.16 6.22 -7.67
CA THR A 90 8.36 4.78 -7.68
C THR A 90 9.14 4.34 -8.92
N GLN A 91 9.80 3.20 -8.82
CA GLN A 91 10.57 2.61 -9.91
C GLN A 91 10.44 1.08 -9.92
N PRO A 92 10.42 0.46 -11.10
CA PRO A 92 10.55 -0.97 -11.24
C PRO A 92 12.00 -1.41 -11.06
N THR A 93 12.23 -2.43 -10.24
CA THR A 93 13.52 -3.10 -10.06
C THR A 93 13.40 -4.53 -10.57
N PRO A 94 14.05 -4.90 -11.69
CA PRO A 94 14.18 -6.29 -12.08
C PRO A 94 14.80 -7.13 -10.96
N VAL A 95 14.26 -8.32 -10.75
CA VAL A 95 14.73 -9.26 -9.73
C VAL A 95 14.86 -10.68 -10.26
N GLU A 96 15.83 -11.42 -9.71
CA GLU A 96 16.02 -12.85 -10.00
C GLU A 96 15.96 -13.66 -8.70
N THR A 97 15.24 -14.78 -8.76
CA THR A 97 15.12 -15.76 -7.67
C THR A 97 14.72 -17.12 -8.25
N GLU A 98 14.99 -18.21 -7.52
CA GLU A 98 14.55 -19.56 -7.87
C GLU A 98 13.09 -19.81 -7.48
N MET A 99 12.52 -18.95 -6.62
CA MET A 99 11.17 -19.10 -6.09
C MET A 99 10.11 -18.74 -7.13
N SER A 100 9.01 -19.50 -7.13
CA SER A 100 7.79 -19.11 -7.85
C SER A 100 7.05 -17.98 -7.13
N LEU A 101 6.14 -17.28 -7.83
CA LEU A 101 5.28 -16.29 -7.18
C LEU A 101 4.38 -16.90 -6.08
N LEU A 102 3.96 -18.16 -6.27
CA LEU A 102 3.17 -18.88 -5.27
C LEU A 102 4.02 -19.21 -4.03
N GLU A 103 5.27 -19.62 -4.24
CA GLU A 103 6.19 -19.85 -3.12
C GLU A 103 6.47 -18.56 -2.34
N ILE A 104 6.74 -17.45 -3.04
CA ILE A 104 6.91 -16.13 -2.41
C ILE A 104 5.66 -15.77 -1.63
N PHE A 105 4.47 -15.97 -2.22
CA PHE A 105 3.20 -15.77 -1.54
C PHE A 105 3.16 -16.59 -0.26
N GLU A 106 3.28 -17.91 -0.30
CA GLU A 106 3.10 -18.77 0.88
C GLU A 106 4.09 -18.49 2.01
N ARG A 107 5.36 -18.22 1.66
CA ARG A 107 6.43 -17.98 2.64
C ARG A 107 6.37 -16.57 3.26
N SER A 108 5.83 -15.57 2.57
CA SER A 108 5.81 -14.18 3.06
C SER A 108 4.89 -13.99 4.27
N GLN A 109 5.37 -13.26 5.28
CA GLN A 109 4.64 -12.81 6.46
C GLN A 109 4.15 -11.37 6.28
N ALA A 110 2.83 -11.21 6.13
CA ALA A 110 2.18 -9.91 6.06
C ALA A 110 0.72 -9.99 6.49
N LYS A 111 0.17 -8.82 6.89
CA LYS A 111 -1.26 -8.63 7.19
C LYS A 111 -2.12 -8.88 5.95
N TYR A 112 -1.63 -8.44 4.79
CA TYR A 112 -2.32 -8.50 3.53
C TYR A 112 -1.47 -9.21 2.49
N LYS A 113 -1.98 -10.28 1.89
CA LYS A 113 -1.31 -11.02 0.81
C LYS A 113 -2.30 -11.29 -0.31
N LEU A 114 -1.82 -11.23 -1.54
CA LEU A 114 -2.59 -11.63 -2.71
C LEU A 114 -1.64 -12.27 -3.73
N TYR A 115 -1.99 -13.45 -4.20
CA TYR A 115 -1.46 -14.10 -5.39
C TYR A 115 -2.56 -14.09 -6.45
N PHE A 116 -2.26 -13.55 -7.62
CA PHE A 116 -3.25 -13.37 -8.68
C PHE A 116 -2.79 -14.04 -9.98
N GLN A 117 -3.39 -15.19 -10.31
CA GLN A 117 -3.30 -15.83 -11.63
C GLN A 117 -1.87 -16.05 -12.17
N ASP A 118 -0.88 -16.26 -11.29
CA ASP A 118 0.55 -16.29 -11.65
C ASP A 118 1.09 -15.02 -12.34
N GLN A 119 0.34 -13.91 -12.29
CA GLN A 119 0.74 -12.62 -12.84
C GLN A 119 1.50 -11.80 -11.82
N PHE A 120 1.05 -11.78 -10.57
CA PHE A 120 1.72 -11.03 -9.51
C PHE A 120 1.43 -11.60 -8.12
N VAL A 121 2.30 -11.21 -7.18
CA VAL A 121 2.14 -11.40 -5.74
C VAL A 121 2.39 -10.08 -5.00
N LEU A 122 1.68 -9.88 -3.89
CA LEU A 122 1.95 -8.80 -2.94
C LEU A 122 1.86 -9.30 -1.50
N PHE A 123 2.53 -8.57 -0.59
CA PHE A 123 2.56 -8.84 0.85
C PHE A 123 2.59 -7.53 1.66
N SER A 124 1.50 -6.76 1.55
CA SER A 124 1.39 -5.40 2.05
C SER A 124 1.20 -5.31 3.58
N PRO A 125 1.85 -4.34 4.25
CA PRO A 125 1.57 -3.99 5.65
C PRO A 125 0.46 -2.93 5.77
N GLU A 126 0.13 -2.21 4.69
CA GLU A 126 -0.61 -0.95 4.76
C GLU A 126 -2.10 -1.14 4.47
N THR A 127 -2.94 -0.65 5.37
CA THR A 127 -4.40 -0.66 5.21
C THR A 127 -4.79 0.51 4.32
N PHE A 128 -5.63 0.28 3.32
CA PHE A 128 -6.27 1.37 2.58
C PHE A 128 -7.42 1.92 3.41
N VAL A 129 -8.53 1.19 3.50
CA VAL A 129 -9.65 1.50 4.40
C VAL A 129 -10.29 0.23 4.96
N GLY A 130 -10.79 0.30 6.18
CA GLY A 130 -11.72 -0.66 6.76
C GLY A 130 -13.12 -0.07 6.88
N ILE A 131 -14.16 -0.90 6.88
CA ILE A 131 -15.52 -0.50 7.21
C ILE A 131 -16.08 -1.49 8.22
N GLN A 132 -16.51 -0.99 9.37
CA GLN A 132 -17.17 -1.78 10.40
C GLN A 132 -18.33 -0.98 10.99
N ASN A 133 -19.52 -1.58 11.08
CA ASN A 133 -20.72 -0.94 11.65
C ASN A 133 -21.05 0.44 11.04
N GLY A 134 -20.80 0.64 9.75
CA GLY A 134 -21.01 1.91 9.05
C GLY A 134 -19.98 2.99 9.34
N ILE A 135 -18.90 2.67 10.06
CA ILE A 135 -17.74 3.54 10.27
C ILE A 135 -16.66 3.10 9.29
N ILE A 136 -16.20 4.04 8.45
CA ILE A 136 -15.00 3.85 7.63
C ILE A 136 -13.79 4.32 8.43
N SER A 137 -12.71 3.56 8.40
CA SER A 137 -11.46 3.93 9.06
C SER A 137 -10.24 3.67 8.18
N SER A 138 -9.15 4.36 8.48
CA SER A 138 -7.84 4.10 7.89
C SER A 138 -6.74 4.40 8.90
N HIS A 139 -5.63 3.66 8.78
CA HIS A 139 -4.55 3.65 9.75
C HIS A 139 -3.22 4.02 9.07
N PRO A 140 -2.98 5.32 8.76
CA PRO A 140 -1.70 5.73 8.21
C PRO A 140 -0.57 5.43 9.18
N MET A 141 0.51 4.90 8.61
CA MET A 141 1.77 4.65 9.30
C MET A 141 2.87 5.54 8.70
N LYS A 142 3.57 6.28 9.55
CA LYS A 142 4.77 7.04 9.14
C LYS A 142 5.65 7.30 10.35
N GLY A 143 6.91 6.89 10.24
CA GLY A 143 7.90 6.94 11.31
C GLY A 143 8.10 5.56 11.93
N THR A 144 9.35 5.14 12.04
CA THR A 144 9.75 3.89 12.69
C THR A 144 11.08 4.09 13.40
N ILE A 145 11.20 3.59 14.63
CA ILE A 145 12.42 3.66 15.42
C ILE A 145 12.68 2.30 16.09
N SER A 146 13.95 1.93 16.27
CA SER A 146 14.28 0.71 17.02
C SER A 146 13.80 0.84 18.47
N ALA A 147 13.09 -0.18 18.96
CA ALA A 147 12.62 -0.23 20.34
C ALA A 147 13.76 -0.44 21.36
N ASN A 148 14.97 -0.76 20.89
CA ASN A 148 16.16 -0.96 21.72
C ASN A 148 16.83 0.37 22.13
N ILE A 149 16.40 1.50 21.54
CA ILE A 149 16.92 2.82 21.89
C ILE A 149 16.26 3.28 23.22
N PRO A 150 17.02 3.75 24.21
CA PRO A 150 16.45 4.34 25.42
C PRO A 150 15.49 5.48 25.09
N ASN A 151 14.28 5.46 25.66
CA ASN A 151 13.22 6.44 25.41
C ASN A 151 12.80 6.57 23.92
N ALA A 152 12.96 5.51 23.12
CA ALA A 152 12.64 5.51 21.68
C ALA A 152 11.26 6.11 21.36
N GLU A 153 10.24 5.78 22.15
CA GLU A 153 8.89 6.32 22.01
C GLU A 153 8.84 7.84 22.19
N GLU A 154 9.47 8.39 23.23
CA GLU A 154 9.51 9.83 23.43
C GLU A 154 10.29 10.54 22.32
N GLU A 155 11.41 9.95 21.88
CA GLU A 155 12.27 10.53 20.84
C GLU A 155 11.53 10.66 19.50
N ILE A 156 10.85 9.59 19.05
CA ILE A 156 10.10 9.64 17.79
C ILE A 156 8.89 10.58 17.89
N LEU A 157 8.22 10.62 19.05
CA LEU A 157 7.07 11.50 19.26
C LEU A 157 7.46 12.99 19.36
N LYS A 158 8.64 13.31 19.90
CA LYS A 158 9.16 14.70 20.01
C LYS A 158 9.79 15.21 18.71
N ASN A 159 10.13 14.34 17.77
CA ASN A 159 10.74 14.74 16.50
C ASN A 159 9.77 15.60 15.66
N LYS A 160 10.13 16.87 15.46
CA LYS A 160 9.32 17.85 14.73
C LYS A 160 9.17 17.53 13.24
N LYS A 161 10.19 16.91 12.62
CA LYS A 161 10.15 16.52 11.21
C LYS A 161 9.13 15.39 11.03
N GLU A 162 9.24 14.34 11.84
CA GLU A 162 8.31 13.21 11.82
C GLU A 162 6.87 13.66 12.10
N LEU A 163 6.67 14.58 13.05
CA LEU A 163 5.35 15.17 13.32
C LEU A 163 4.77 15.87 12.08
N ALA A 164 5.56 16.68 11.38
CA ALA A 164 5.09 17.41 10.20
C ALA A 164 4.72 16.47 9.05
N GLU A 165 5.56 15.47 8.78
CA GLU A 165 5.30 14.45 7.75
C GLU A 165 4.06 13.62 8.10
N HIS A 166 3.97 13.11 9.33
CA HIS A 166 2.84 12.31 9.78
C HIS A 166 1.53 13.11 9.73
N THR A 167 1.55 14.38 10.15
CA THR A 167 0.37 15.27 10.08
C THR A 167 -0.09 15.45 8.64
N THR A 168 0.83 15.58 7.69
CA THR A 168 0.51 15.71 6.26
C THR A 168 -0.21 14.47 5.73
N ILE A 169 0.26 13.27 6.12
CA ILE A 169 -0.40 12.00 5.74
C ILE A 169 -1.79 11.88 6.37
N VAL A 170 -1.93 12.22 7.65
CA VAL A 170 -3.23 12.22 8.35
C VAL A 170 -4.22 13.16 7.66
N ASP A 171 -3.78 14.35 7.28
CA ASP A 171 -4.61 15.34 6.58
C ASP A 171 -5.10 14.83 5.22
N LEU A 172 -4.19 14.22 4.46
CA LEU A 172 -4.49 13.62 3.17
C LEU A 172 -5.52 12.49 3.28
N ILE A 173 -5.38 11.60 4.27
CA ILE A 173 -6.34 10.49 4.47
C ILE A 173 -7.67 11.01 5.00
N ARG A 174 -7.65 12.02 5.88
CA ARG A 174 -8.86 12.70 6.34
C ARG A 174 -9.62 13.31 5.17
N ASN A 175 -8.92 13.94 4.23
CA ASN A 175 -9.52 14.45 2.99
C ASN A 175 -10.13 13.33 2.16
N ASP A 176 -9.43 12.19 2.01
CA ASP A 176 -9.95 11.04 1.26
C ASP A 176 -11.24 10.48 1.86
N ILE A 177 -11.28 10.27 3.18
CA ILE A 177 -12.48 9.80 3.89
C ILE A 177 -13.62 10.83 3.78
N SER A 178 -13.33 12.13 3.81
CA SER A 178 -14.35 13.19 3.70
C SER A 178 -15.07 13.24 2.36
N MET A 179 -14.52 12.62 1.31
CA MET A 179 -15.19 12.51 0.01
C MET A 179 -16.39 11.54 0.03
N VAL A 180 -16.45 10.65 1.02
CA VAL A 180 -17.38 9.51 1.06
C VAL A 180 -18.13 9.36 2.39
N ALA A 181 -17.67 10.04 3.44
CA ALA A 181 -18.21 9.95 4.79
C ALA A 181 -18.50 11.33 5.39
N GLU A 182 -19.47 11.37 6.29
CA GLU A 182 -19.78 12.53 7.12
C GLU A 182 -19.11 12.42 8.49
N LYS A 183 -19.03 13.55 9.20
CA LYS A 183 -18.46 13.63 10.56
C LYS A 183 -17.13 12.90 10.65
N VAL A 184 -16.11 13.35 9.92
CA VAL A 184 -14.77 12.75 9.93
C VAL A 184 -13.97 13.25 11.13
N TRP A 185 -13.26 12.36 11.83
CA TRP A 185 -12.45 12.68 13.01
C TRP A 185 -11.18 11.84 13.07
N VAL A 186 -10.24 12.27 13.91
CA VAL A 186 -9.05 11.49 14.27
C VAL A 186 -9.32 10.86 15.63
N GLU A 187 -9.51 9.55 15.67
CA GLU A 187 -9.82 8.79 16.90
C GLU A 187 -8.58 8.69 17.78
N ARG A 188 -7.45 8.31 17.17
CA ARG A 188 -6.15 8.24 17.83
C ARG A 188 -5.11 8.93 16.96
N PHE A 189 -4.33 9.84 17.55
CA PHE A 189 -3.29 10.57 16.83
C PHE A 189 -1.91 10.16 17.36
N ARG A 190 -1.04 9.69 16.45
CA ARG A 190 0.36 9.30 16.72
C ARG A 190 0.50 8.36 17.93
N TYR A 191 -0.25 7.26 17.92
CA TYR A 191 -0.05 6.16 18.86
C TYR A 191 1.07 5.24 18.37
N ILE A 192 1.64 4.47 19.30
CA ILE A 192 2.73 3.53 19.01
C ILE A 192 2.18 2.11 18.87
N ASP A 193 2.55 1.47 17.77
CA ASP A 193 2.45 0.03 17.58
C ASP A 193 3.85 -0.60 17.69
N ARG A 194 3.95 -1.74 18.38
CA ARG A 194 5.19 -2.52 18.44
C ARG A 194 5.16 -3.59 17.36
N ILE A 195 6.17 -3.59 16.51
CA ILE A 195 6.36 -4.56 15.43
C ILE A 195 7.58 -5.40 15.77
N THR A 196 7.40 -6.70 15.93
CA THR A 196 8.51 -7.64 16.08
C THR A 196 9.02 -8.04 14.70
N THR A 197 10.30 -7.83 14.46
CA THR A 197 10.99 -8.24 13.22
C THR A 197 12.12 -9.21 13.56
N ASN A 198 12.66 -9.88 12.53
CA ASN A 198 13.82 -10.78 12.70
C ASN A 198 15.06 -10.04 13.21
N ASP A 199 15.18 -8.74 12.92
CA ASP A 199 16.31 -7.89 13.31
C ASP A 199 16.06 -7.11 14.63
N GLY A 200 14.93 -7.39 15.30
CA GLY A 200 14.54 -6.80 16.58
C GLY A 200 13.20 -6.05 16.54
N ASP A 201 12.77 -5.58 17.71
CA ASP A 201 11.52 -4.85 17.83
C ASP A 201 11.65 -3.40 17.30
N LEU A 202 10.65 -2.98 16.55
CA LEU A 202 10.48 -1.62 16.05
C LEU A 202 9.23 -0.99 16.68
N LEU A 203 9.28 0.31 16.94
CA LEU A 203 8.13 1.13 17.28
C LEU A 203 7.68 1.87 16.03
N GLN A 204 6.44 1.67 15.61
CA GLN A 204 5.82 2.35 14.48
C GLN A 204 4.82 3.38 14.99
N VAL A 205 4.84 4.58 14.40
CA VAL A 205 3.86 5.63 14.71
C VAL A 205 2.70 5.54 13.72
N SER A 206 1.50 5.38 14.29
CA SER A 206 0.24 5.23 13.56
C SER A 206 -0.76 6.29 14.00
N SER A 207 -1.72 6.62 13.14
CA SER A 207 -2.94 7.34 13.52
C SER A 207 -4.17 6.56 13.07
N GLU A 208 -5.34 6.91 13.59
CA GLU A 208 -6.62 6.31 13.22
C GLU A 208 -7.58 7.43 12.86
N ILE A 209 -7.99 7.46 11.60
CA ILE A 209 -8.95 8.43 11.06
C ILE A 209 -10.23 7.67 10.76
N CYS A 210 -11.36 8.21 11.23
CA CYS A 210 -12.67 7.60 11.10
C CYS A 210 -13.67 8.56 10.45
N GLY A 211 -14.71 8.02 9.84
CA GLY A 211 -15.84 8.76 9.30
C GLY A 211 -17.11 7.92 9.30
N ILE A 212 -18.27 8.58 9.31
CA ILE A 212 -19.58 7.89 9.28
C ILE A 212 -20.06 7.80 7.83
N LEU A 213 -20.22 6.57 7.33
CA LEU A 213 -20.76 6.34 6.01
C LEU A 213 -22.29 6.56 5.96
N PRO A 214 -22.85 6.87 4.77
CA PRO A 214 -24.30 6.90 4.59
C PRO A 214 -24.95 5.57 4.98
N LYS A 215 -26.16 5.60 5.56
CA LYS A 215 -26.86 4.37 6.02
C LYS A 215 -27.02 3.29 4.94
N ASN A 216 -27.10 3.69 3.68
CA ASN A 216 -27.23 2.83 2.52
C ASN A 216 -25.89 2.54 1.80
N TYR A 217 -24.74 2.71 2.47
CA TYR A 217 -23.42 2.59 1.85
C TYR A 217 -23.20 1.28 1.09
N HIS A 218 -23.78 0.16 1.55
CA HIS A 218 -23.77 -1.13 0.85
C HIS A 218 -24.20 -1.04 -0.62
N HIS A 219 -25.17 -0.16 -0.93
CA HIS A 219 -25.69 0.01 -2.29
C HIS A 219 -24.71 0.72 -3.23
N GLN A 220 -23.71 1.39 -2.66
CA GLN A 220 -22.77 2.25 -3.36
C GLN A 220 -21.32 1.94 -2.97
N LEU A 221 -21.04 0.75 -2.41
CA LEU A 221 -19.74 0.37 -1.85
C LEU A 221 -18.58 0.57 -2.85
N GLY A 222 -18.76 0.12 -4.09
CA GLY A 222 -17.81 0.35 -5.16
C GLY A 222 -17.68 1.83 -5.51
N THR A 223 -18.80 2.55 -5.62
CA THR A 223 -18.77 4.00 -5.91
C THR A 223 -17.98 4.77 -4.85
N LEU A 224 -18.15 4.43 -3.57
CA LEU A 224 -17.42 5.06 -2.47
C LEU A 224 -15.92 4.76 -2.57
N LEU A 225 -15.53 3.50 -2.77
CA LEU A 225 -14.12 3.13 -2.92
C LEU A 225 -13.45 3.85 -4.10
N PHE A 226 -14.07 3.83 -5.28
CA PHE A 226 -13.50 4.47 -6.47
C PHE A 226 -13.33 5.98 -6.32
N ARG A 227 -14.19 6.67 -5.56
CA ARG A 227 -14.03 8.11 -5.28
C ARG A 227 -12.76 8.43 -4.49
N MET A 228 -12.26 7.49 -3.69
CA MET A 228 -11.03 7.67 -2.93
C MET A 228 -9.77 7.29 -3.71
N LEU A 229 -9.91 6.70 -4.90
CA LEU A 229 -8.77 6.20 -5.68
C LEU A 229 -8.19 7.26 -6.64
N PRO A 230 -6.88 7.20 -6.94
CA PRO A 230 -5.89 6.35 -6.28
C PRO A 230 -5.67 6.77 -4.81
N ALA A 231 -5.23 5.83 -3.97
CA ALA A 231 -5.04 6.08 -2.55
C ALA A 231 -4.05 7.24 -2.35
N GLY A 232 -4.40 8.24 -1.54
CA GLY A 232 -3.52 9.40 -1.41
C GLY A 232 -2.17 9.06 -0.79
N SER A 233 -2.10 8.08 0.12
CA SER A 233 -0.87 7.72 0.84
C SER A 233 0.26 7.25 -0.07
N ILE A 234 -0.08 6.65 -1.22
CA ILE A 234 0.88 6.18 -2.24
C ILE A 234 0.89 7.02 -3.53
N THR A 235 0.20 8.15 -3.52
CA THR A 235 0.14 9.10 -4.65
C THR A 235 0.76 10.42 -4.22
N GLY A 236 0.14 11.08 -3.24
CA GLY A 236 0.39 12.47 -2.87
C GLY A 236 -0.82 13.37 -3.09
N ALA A 237 -0.63 14.67 -2.88
CA ALA A 237 -1.70 15.66 -2.95
C ALA A 237 -1.19 17.04 -3.41
N PRO A 238 -2.00 17.80 -4.18
CA PRO A 238 -3.35 17.48 -4.66
C PRO A 238 -3.41 16.42 -5.78
N LYS A 239 -4.25 15.38 -5.62
CA LYS A 239 -4.25 14.17 -6.47
C LYS A 239 -4.22 14.42 -7.99
N PRO A 240 -5.10 15.27 -8.58
CA PRO A 240 -5.12 15.42 -10.03
C PRO A 240 -3.80 15.89 -10.60
N GLN A 241 -3.16 16.87 -9.95
CA GLN A 241 -1.86 17.39 -10.37
C GLN A 241 -0.74 16.38 -10.09
N THR A 242 -0.77 15.72 -8.93
CA THR A 242 0.22 14.72 -8.55
C THR A 242 0.28 13.54 -9.53
N ILE A 243 -0.87 13.06 -10.02
CA ILE A 243 -0.94 11.94 -10.97
C ILE A 243 -0.26 12.27 -12.30
N GLU A 244 -0.45 13.49 -12.81
CA GLU A 244 0.20 13.93 -14.05
C GLU A 244 1.72 14.03 -13.89
N ILE A 245 2.19 14.54 -12.74
CA ILE A 245 3.62 14.61 -12.44
C ILE A 245 4.24 13.20 -12.30
N ILE A 246 3.53 12.26 -11.68
CA ILE A 246 3.96 10.86 -11.58
C ILE A 246 4.14 10.27 -13.00
N ARG A 247 3.17 10.49 -13.89
CA ARG A 247 3.23 9.99 -15.27
C ARG A 247 4.44 10.56 -16.02
N GLU A 248 4.74 11.85 -15.82
CA GLU A 248 5.92 12.51 -16.40
C GLU A 248 7.23 11.95 -15.85
N ALA A 249 7.33 11.79 -14.52
CA ALA A 249 8.57 11.42 -13.86
C ALA A 249 8.92 9.93 -13.97
N GLU A 250 7.93 9.03 -13.93
CA GLU A 250 8.17 7.58 -13.86
C GLU A 250 8.42 6.94 -15.22
N GLY A 251 7.76 7.42 -16.28
CA GLY A 251 7.91 6.85 -17.62
C GLY A 251 7.41 5.40 -17.78
N TYR A 252 6.68 4.85 -16.80
CA TYR A 252 6.09 3.52 -16.87
C TYR A 252 4.67 3.50 -16.25
N ASN A 253 3.90 2.46 -16.55
CA ASN A 253 2.57 2.26 -15.97
C ASN A 253 2.65 1.40 -14.70
N ARG A 254 2.13 1.92 -13.58
CA ARG A 254 2.10 1.17 -12.31
C ARG A 254 1.25 -0.10 -12.38
N GLY A 255 0.16 -0.08 -13.17
CA GLY A 255 -0.76 -1.23 -13.26
C GLY A 255 -1.40 -1.52 -11.90
N PHE A 256 -1.41 -2.78 -11.47
CA PHE A 256 -1.94 -3.16 -10.16
C PHE A 256 -1.08 -2.66 -8.98
N TYR A 257 0.21 -2.37 -9.19
CA TYR A 257 1.03 -1.78 -8.13
C TYR A 257 0.47 -0.42 -7.69
N THR A 258 0.41 -0.20 -6.37
CA THR A 258 -0.22 0.96 -5.72
C THR A 258 -1.73 1.15 -5.99
N GLY A 259 -2.38 0.16 -6.62
CA GLY A 259 -3.83 0.03 -6.57
C GLY A 259 -4.30 -0.47 -5.19
N VAL A 260 -5.51 -1.00 -5.11
CA VAL A 260 -6.07 -1.53 -3.86
C VAL A 260 -6.67 -2.92 -4.06
N PHE A 261 -6.59 -3.74 -3.02
CA PHE A 261 -7.34 -4.99 -2.96
C PHE A 261 -8.00 -5.12 -1.59
N GLY A 262 -9.08 -5.89 -1.52
CA GLY A 262 -9.77 -6.09 -0.25
C GLY A 262 -10.88 -7.12 -0.33
N ILE A 263 -11.51 -7.32 0.82
CA ILE A 263 -12.60 -8.25 1.06
C ILE A 263 -13.80 -7.46 1.58
N PHE A 264 -14.98 -7.83 1.10
CA PHE A 264 -16.25 -7.52 1.75
C PHE A 264 -16.88 -8.85 2.19
N ASP A 265 -17.13 -9.01 3.48
CA ASP A 265 -17.63 -10.27 4.07
C ASP A 265 -19.18 -10.37 4.09
N GLY A 266 -19.87 -9.37 3.54
CA GLY A 266 -21.33 -9.19 3.64
C GLY A 266 -21.73 -8.06 4.60
N GLU A 267 -20.88 -7.71 5.55
CA GLU A 267 -21.13 -6.67 6.56
C GLU A 267 -19.96 -5.68 6.67
N ASN A 268 -18.74 -6.18 6.75
CA ASN A 268 -17.51 -5.42 6.92
C ASN A 268 -16.68 -5.42 5.64
N LEU A 269 -15.88 -4.38 5.48
CA LEU A 269 -14.87 -4.29 4.44
C LEU A 269 -13.49 -4.16 5.07
N ASP A 270 -12.51 -4.88 4.54
CA ASP A 270 -11.11 -4.67 4.88
C ASP A 270 -10.28 -4.65 3.59
N SER A 271 -9.39 -3.67 3.47
CA SER A 271 -8.64 -3.43 2.23
C SER A 271 -7.26 -2.86 2.48
N SER A 272 -6.40 -3.09 1.50
CA SER A 272 -4.99 -2.75 1.54
C SER A 272 -4.56 -2.10 0.25
N VAL A 273 -3.58 -1.20 0.37
CA VAL A 273 -2.84 -0.69 -0.78
C VAL A 273 -1.88 -1.78 -1.27
N MET A 274 -1.83 -2.00 -2.58
CA MET A 274 -1.02 -3.03 -3.21
C MET A 274 0.45 -2.62 -3.33
N ILE A 275 1.21 -2.75 -2.23
CA ILE A 275 2.66 -2.51 -2.15
C ILE A 275 3.40 -3.78 -1.72
N ARG A 276 4.75 -3.74 -1.75
CA ARG A 276 5.63 -4.91 -1.66
C ARG A 276 5.21 -5.96 -2.70
N PHE A 277 5.37 -5.56 -3.95
CA PHE A 277 4.65 -6.12 -5.09
C PHE A 277 5.65 -6.63 -6.13
N ILE A 278 5.47 -7.87 -6.55
CA ILE A 278 6.28 -8.53 -7.58
C ILE A 278 5.35 -8.99 -8.70
N GLU A 279 5.63 -8.59 -9.92
CA GLU A 279 4.90 -9.05 -11.11
C GLU A 279 5.81 -9.76 -12.11
N LYS A 280 5.22 -10.70 -12.84
CA LYS A 280 5.81 -11.35 -13.99
C LYS A 280 5.58 -10.48 -15.22
N THR A 281 6.67 -10.16 -15.91
CA THR A 281 6.66 -9.49 -17.21
C THR A 281 7.23 -10.42 -18.28
N LYS A 282 7.19 -9.98 -19.54
CA LYS A 282 7.84 -10.69 -20.66
C LYS A 282 9.36 -10.82 -20.48
N ASP A 283 9.98 -9.93 -19.71
CA ASP A 283 11.43 -9.84 -19.53
C ASP A 283 11.90 -10.44 -18.18
N GLY A 284 10.98 -11.02 -17.40
CA GLY A 284 11.27 -11.60 -16.08
C GLY A 284 10.43 -10.97 -14.95
N LEU A 285 10.87 -11.17 -13.71
CA LEU A 285 10.20 -10.64 -12.53
C LEU A 285 10.63 -9.20 -12.25
N ILE A 286 9.67 -8.35 -11.86
CA ILE A 286 9.91 -6.98 -11.44
C ILE A 286 9.32 -6.78 -10.05
N PHE A 287 10.13 -6.23 -9.14
CA PHE A 287 9.68 -5.69 -7.87
C PHE A 287 9.48 -4.17 -8.01
N LYS A 288 8.32 -3.65 -7.63
CA LYS A 288 8.08 -2.19 -7.65
C LYS A 288 8.15 -1.60 -6.24
N SER A 289 8.94 -0.55 -6.08
CA SER A 289 9.14 0.16 -4.81
C SER A 289 9.29 1.66 -5.04
N GLY A 290 9.15 2.45 -3.97
CA GLY A 290 9.26 3.90 -4.03
C GLY A 290 9.08 4.57 -2.68
N GLY A 291 9.03 5.90 -2.69
CA GLY A 291 8.96 6.73 -1.48
C GLY A 291 8.27 8.08 -1.71
N GLY A 292 7.68 8.60 -0.64
CA GLY A 292 7.02 9.90 -0.63
C GLY A 292 8.02 11.05 -0.60
N ILE A 293 8.20 11.72 -1.74
CA ILE A 293 9.14 12.83 -1.91
C ILE A 293 8.49 14.14 -1.48
N THR A 294 9.22 14.91 -0.69
CA THR A 294 8.85 16.27 -0.26
C THR A 294 9.91 17.29 -0.67
N VAL A 295 9.62 18.58 -0.46
CA VAL A 295 10.61 19.66 -0.63
C VAL A 295 11.84 19.49 0.26
N PHE A 296 11.76 18.70 1.34
CA PHE A 296 12.87 18.42 2.26
C PHE A 296 13.55 17.07 2.03
N SER A 297 13.05 16.25 1.10
CA SER A 297 13.66 14.96 0.77
C SER A 297 15.06 15.12 0.19
N ASP A 298 15.97 14.25 0.66
CA ASP A 298 17.34 14.10 0.20
C ASP A 298 17.40 12.97 -0.84
N GLU A 299 17.91 13.29 -2.03
CA GLU A 299 17.86 12.39 -3.17
C GLU A 299 18.57 11.05 -2.94
N GLN A 300 19.77 11.10 -2.35
CA GLN A 300 20.59 9.90 -2.12
C GLN A 300 19.90 8.96 -1.13
N SER A 301 19.32 9.52 -0.08
CA SER A 301 18.59 8.77 0.94
C SER A 301 17.33 8.11 0.36
N GLU A 302 16.56 8.83 -0.45
CA GLU A 302 15.33 8.31 -1.08
C GLU A 302 15.62 7.22 -2.11
N TYR A 303 16.71 7.38 -2.89
CA TYR A 303 17.19 6.35 -3.80
C TYR A 303 17.55 5.07 -3.03
N GLN A 304 18.32 5.20 -1.93
CA GLN A 304 18.69 4.06 -1.11
C GLN A 304 17.47 3.39 -0.47
N GLU A 305 16.52 4.16 0.06
CA GLU A 305 15.27 3.66 0.62
C GLU A 305 14.45 2.87 -0.43
N MET A 306 14.39 3.36 -1.67
CA MET A 306 13.73 2.66 -2.78
C MET A 306 14.37 1.27 -3.02
N ILE A 307 15.71 1.16 -2.93
CA ILE A 307 16.43 -0.11 -3.11
C ILE A 307 16.22 -1.05 -1.91
N ASP A 308 16.21 -0.48 -0.70
CA ASP A 308 16.11 -1.24 0.55
C ASP A 308 14.70 -1.79 0.78
N LYS A 309 13.69 -1.18 0.16
CA LYS A 309 12.32 -1.72 0.10
C LYS A 309 12.15 -2.95 -0.81
N VAL A 310 13.17 -3.31 -1.59
CA VAL A 310 13.19 -4.51 -2.43
C VAL A 310 13.75 -5.68 -1.61
N TYR A 311 12.87 -6.35 -0.88
CA TYR A 311 13.17 -7.55 -0.08
C TYR A 311 11.93 -8.44 0.05
N LEU A 312 12.15 -9.68 0.49
CA LEU A 312 11.10 -10.64 0.80
C LEU A 312 10.94 -10.73 2.32
N SER A 313 9.71 -10.68 2.81
CA SER A 313 9.41 -10.68 4.24
C SER A 313 9.12 -12.10 4.74
N PHE A 314 10.17 -12.93 4.87
CA PHE A 314 10.05 -14.28 5.44
C PHE A 314 10.15 -14.30 6.97
#